data_AF-A0A2W4RVE9-F1
#
_entry.id   AF-A0A2W4RVE9-F1
#
_cell.length_a   1.000
_cell.length_b   1.000
_cell.length_c   1.000
_cell.angle_alpha   90.00
_cell.angle_beta   90.00
_cell.angle_gamma   90.00
#
_symmetry.space_group_name_H-M   'P 1'
#
loop_
_entity.id
_entity.type
_entity.pdbx_description
1 polymer ?
#
loop_
_entity_poly.entity_id
_entity_poly.type
_entity_poly.pdbx_seq_one_letter_code
_entity_poly.pdbx_strand_id
1 'polypeptide(L)'
;MNRGSRRCDWLLAEVDYEGGGHSCRLTLTDMQAQIPADLQARELLPVAQLTLQMASANHRTPIEMGFQHRDLMLQARADLLEMMGGVEVLPVVGRLPDGGRYVIQVPPQGQSDEGVLIAIAGDDRHGITIHCSQQVTGASSAEALFAPWIPHLALGASR
;
A
#
# COMPACT_ATOMS: atom_id res chain seq x y z
N MET A 1 -12.72 -22.37 4.59
CA MET A 1 -13.56 -22.27 3.38
C MET A 1 -13.56 -20.80 3.02
N ASN A 2 -12.66 -20.38 2.14
CA ASN A 2 -12.40 -18.96 1.89
C ASN A 2 -13.47 -18.41 0.93
N ARG A 3 -14.29 -17.46 1.39
CA ARG A 3 -15.23 -16.71 0.55
C ARG A 3 -14.57 -15.40 0.18
N GLY A 4 -14.01 -15.30 -1.02
CA GLY A 4 -13.49 -14.04 -1.56
C GLY A 4 -14.47 -13.47 -2.57
N SER A 5 -14.89 -12.21 -2.38
CA SER A 5 -15.53 -11.46 -3.45
C SER A 5 -14.44 -10.93 -4.40
N ARG A 6 -14.74 -10.86 -5.70
CA ARG A 6 -13.81 -10.32 -6.71
C ARG A 6 -14.52 -9.24 -7.50
N ARG A 7 -13.89 -8.08 -7.63
CA ARG A 7 -14.35 -6.98 -8.47
C ARG A 7 -13.22 -6.54 -9.37
N CYS A 8 -13.45 -6.51 -10.68
CA CYS A 8 -12.49 -5.99 -11.64
C CYS A 8 -13.17 -4.91 -12.47
N ASP A 9 -12.47 -3.80 -12.67
CA ASP A 9 -12.79 -2.83 -13.71
C ASP A 9 -11.54 -2.55 -14.57
N TRP A 10 -11.56 -1.48 -15.36
CA TRP A 10 -10.47 -1.16 -16.28
C TRP A 10 -9.20 -0.66 -15.58
N LEU A 11 -9.30 -0.24 -14.32
CA LEU A 11 -8.24 0.39 -13.55
C LEU A 11 -7.76 -0.50 -12.40
N LEU A 12 -8.67 -1.21 -11.73
CA LEU A 12 -8.37 -1.96 -10.52
C LEU A 12 -9.02 -3.35 -10.48
N ALA A 13 -8.41 -4.22 -9.69
CA ALA A 13 -8.94 -5.50 -9.27
C ALA A 13 -8.88 -5.61 -7.74
N GLU A 14 -9.98 -6.06 -7.14
CA GLU A 14 -10.12 -6.22 -5.70
C GLU A 14 -10.41 -7.67 -5.34
N VAL A 15 -9.82 -8.12 -4.23
CA VAL A 15 -10.04 -9.44 -3.65
C VAL A 15 -10.15 -9.30 -2.14
N ASP A 16 -11.25 -9.79 -1.56
CA ASP A 16 -11.35 -9.97 -0.11
C ASP A 16 -10.77 -11.34 0.28
N TYR A 17 -9.95 -11.36 1.33
CA TYR A 17 -9.36 -12.55 1.92
C TYR A 17 -9.79 -12.68 3.38
N GLU A 18 -10.35 -13.84 3.72
CA GLU A 18 -10.64 -14.24 5.09
C GLU A 18 -9.90 -15.54 5.40
N GLY A 19 -9.02 -15.52 6.40
CA GLY A 19 -8.25 -16.71 6.79
C GLY A 19 -7.31 -16.46 7.96
N GLY A 20 -7.15 -17.47 8.82
CA GLY A 20 -6.24 -17.39 9.99
C GLY A 20 -6.64 -16.35 11.04
N GLY A 21 -7.92 -15.97 11.12
CA GLY A 21 -8.37 -14.86 11.97
C GLY A 21 -8.17 -13.47 11.36
N HIS A 22 -7.67 -13.39 10.13
CA HIS A 22 -7.47 -12.16 9.39
C HIS A 22 -8.59 -11.93 8.37
N SER A 23 -9.01 -10.69 8.21
CA SER A 23 -9.89 -10.22 7.14
C SER A 23 -9.24 -9.01 6.49
N CYS A 24 -8.76 -9.22 5.27
CA CYS A 24 -8.01 -8.23 4.52
C CYS A 24 -8.58 -8.07 3.11
N ARG A 25 -8.62 -6.85 2.61
CA ARG A 25 -8.89 -6.53 1.20
C ARG A 25 -7.59 -6.20 0.50
N LEU A 26 -7.35 -6.86 -0.63
CA LEU A 26 -6.30 -6.49 -1.55
C LEU A 26 -6.89 -5.74 -2.75
N THR A 27 -6.28 -4.63 -3.10
CA THR A 27 -6.57 -3.87 -4.31
C THR A 27 -5.31 -3.78 -5.15
N LEU A 28 -5.36 -4.34 -6.35
CA LEU A 28 -4.36 -4.18 -7.39
C LEU A 28 -4.82 -3.07 -8.33
N THR A 29 -3.98 -2.08 -8.58
CA THR A 29 -4.29 -0.91 -9.41
C THR A 29 -3.29 -0.81 -10.55
N ASP A 30 -3.76 -0.79 -11.80
CA ASP A 30 -2.91 -0.48 -12.96
C ASP A 30 -2.84 1.04 -13.12
N MET A 31 -1.77 1.65 -12.59
CA MET A 31 -1.58 3.10 -12.60
C MET A 31 -1.29 3.66 -14.00
N GLN A 32 -1.16 2.81 -15.01
CA GLN A 32 -0.98 3.16 -16.41
C GLN A 32 -2.04 2.50 -17.31
N ALA A 33 -3.20 2.15 -16.73
CA ALA A 33 -4.31 1.55 -17.45
C ALA A 33 -4.73 2.40 -18.66
N GLN A 34 -5.00 1.73 -19.78
CA GLN A 34 -5.56 2.38 -20.95
C GLN A 34 -7.02 2.76 -20.69
N ILE A 35 -7.35 4.04 -20.86
CA ILE A 35 -8.72 4.53 -20.68
C ILE A 35 -9.62 3.91 -21.76
N PRO A 36 -10.68 3.18 -21.38
CA PRO A 36 -11.61 2.57 -22.32
C PRO A 36 -12.20 3.57 -23.33
N ALA A 37 -12.32 3.15 -24.59
CA ALA A 37 -12.81 3.99 -25.68
C ALA A 37 -14.27 4.46 -25.49
N ASP A 38 -15.09 3.69 -24.77
CA ASP A 38 -16.47 4.07 -24.46
C ASP A 38 -16.55 5.22 -23.45
N LEU A 39 -15.58 5.37 -22.53
CA LEU A 39 -15.49 6.54 -21.66
C LEU A 39 -15.07 7.79 -22.46
N GLN A 40 -14.24 7.62 -23.48
CA GLN A 40 -13.88 8.71 -24.40
C GLN A 40 -15.09 9.18 -25.19
N ALA A 41 -15.90 8.24 -25.70
CA ALA A 41 -17.12 8.53 -26.45
C ALA A 41 -18.22 9.20 -25.61
N ARG A 42 -18.19 9.06 -24.28
CA ARG A 42 -19.15 9.64 -23.33
C ARG A 42 -18.72 10.99 -22.75
N GLU A 43 -17.67 11.62 -23.30
CA GLU A 43 -17.07 12.86 -22.78
C GLU A 43 -16.55 12.75 -21.32
N LEU A 44 -16.33 11.52 -20.84
CA LEU A 44 -15.81 11.24 -19.48
C LEU A 44 -14.29 11.15 -19.43
N LEU A 45 -13.60 11.47 -20.53
CA LEU A 45 -12.14 11.41 -20.61
C LEU A 45 -11.43 12.23 -19.52
N PRO A 46 -11.83 13.49 -19.19
CA PRO A 46 -11.18 14.25 -18.13
C PRO A 46 -11.33 13.58 -16.75
N VAL A 47 -12.49 12.97 -16.49
CA VAL A 47 -12.74 12.25 -15.24
C VAL A 47 -11.85 11.02 -15.16
N ALA A 48 -11.78 10.21 -16.23
CA ALA A 48 -10.93 9.03 -16.28
C ALA A 48 -9.44 9.36 -16.14
N GLN A 49 -8.97 10.45 -16.74
CA GLN A 49 -7.60 10.95 -16.58
C GLN A 49 -7.32 11.35 -15.13
N LEU A 50 -8.24 12.08 -14.49
CA LEU A 50 -8.11 12.44 -13.08
C LEU A 50 -8.10 11.19 -12.19
N THR A 51 -8.95 10.19 -12.46
CA THR A 51 -8.95 8.92 -11.73
C THR A 51 -7.60 8.21 -11.82
N LEU A 52 -7.00 8.14 -13.02
CA LEU A 52 -5.68 7.54 -13.21
C LEU A 52 -4.57 8.30 -12.47
N GLN A 53 -4.60 9.63 -12.51
CA GLN A 53 -3.66 10.48 -11.77
C GLN A 53 -3.78 10.27 -10.25
N MET A 54 -5.00 10.24 -9.72
CA MET A 54 -5.25 9.97 -8.31
C MET A 54 -4.80 8.56 -7.91
N ALA A 55 -5.07 7.55 -8.75
CA ALA A 55 -4.62 6.18 -8.53
C ALA A 55 -3.09 6.09 -8.41
N SER A 56 -2.36 6.78 -9.29
CA SER A 56 -0.89 6.86 -9.22
C SER A 56 -0.42 7.59 -7.96
N ALA A 57 -1.00 8.75 -7.65
CA ALA A 57 -0.64 9.56 -6.47
C ALA A 57 -0.88 8.81 -5.16
N ASN A 58 -2.00 8.10 -5.04
CA ASN A 58 -2.36 7.32 -3.86
C ASN A 58 -1.37 6.19 -3.52
N HIS A 59 -0.54 5.77 -4.48
CA HIS A 59 0.53 4.80 -4.23
C HIS A 59 1.90 5.47 -4.09
N ARG A 60 2.25 6.38 -5.01
CA ARG A 60 3.58 7.01 -5.05
C ARG A 60 3.82 7.91 -3.85
N THR A 61 2.86 8.79 -3.54
CA THR A 61 3.05 9.80 -2.49
C THR A 61 3.23 9.17 -1.10
N PRO A 62 2.40 8.20 -0.65
CA PRO A 62 2.63 7.57 0.66
C PRO A 62 3.97 6.84 0.76
N ILE A 63 4.40 6.17 -0.32
CA ILE A 63 5.71 5.49 -0.36
C ILE A 63 6.83 6.51 -0.23
N GLU A 64 6.85 7.55 -1.07
CA GLU A 64 7.90 8.57 -1.05
C GLU A 64 7.97 9.28 0.30
N MET A 65 6.82 9.71 0.82
CA MET A 65 6.73 10.35 2.14
C MET A 65 7.13 9.41 3.27
N GLY A 66 6.77 8.12 3.20
CA GLY A 66 7.13 7.12 4.20
C GLY A 66 8.64 6.94 4.31
N PHE A 67 9.33 6.77 3.16
CA PHE A 67 10.79 6.67 3.11
C PHE A 67 11.46 7.95 3.63
N GLN A 68 11.04 9.11 3.11
CA GLN A 68 11.60 10.41 3.54
C GLN A 68 11.38 10.67 5.02
N HIS A 69 10.19 10.39 5.55
CA HIS A 69 9.87 10.58 6.96
C HIS A 69 10.73 9.69 7.85
N ARG A 70 10.84 8.40 7.51
CA ARG A 70 11.66 7.46 8.27
C ARG A 70 13.13 7.87 8.27
N ASP A 71 13.68 8.20 7.10
CA ASP A 71 15.08 8.63 6.98
C ASP A 71 15.35 9.92 7.76
N LEU A 72 14.47 10.91 7.65
CA LEU A 72 14.58 12.18 8.38
C LEU A 72 14.58 11.96 9.90
N MET A 73 13.67 11.14 10.41
CA MET A 73 13.54 10.88 11.84
C MET A 73 14.76 10.14 12.40
N LEU A 74 15.28 9.15 11.66
CA LEU A 74 16.43 8.37 12.09
C LEU A 74 17.75 9.15 12.01
N GLN A 75 17.91 10.04 11.02
CA GLN A 75 19.19 10.70 10.75
C GLN A 75 19.31 12.09 11.37
N ALA A 76 18.21 12.85 11.41
CA ALA A 76 18.26 14.27 11.75
C ALA A 76 17.52 14.64 13.05
N ARG A 77 16.64 13.76 13.57
CA ARG A 77 15.73 14.05 14.69
C ARG A 77 15.61 12.89 15.68
N ALA A 78 16.72 12.21 15.95
CA ALA A 78 16.74 11.05 16.84
C ALA A 78 16.27 11.38 18.27
N ASP A 79 16.55 12.58 18.75
CA ASP A 79 16.07 13.12 20.02
C ASP A 79 14.53 13.20 20.07
N LEU A 80 13.92 13.72 19.01
CA LEU A 80 12.45 13.76 18.91
C LEU A 80 11.84 12.38 18.72
N LEU A 81 12.54 11.49 18.01
CA LEU A 81 12.09 10.13 17.83
C LEU A 81 11.93 9.43 19.19
N GLU A 82 12.92 9.56 20.08
CA GLU A 82 12.82 9.03 21.44
C GLU A 82 11.64 9.61 22.21
N MET A 83 11.42 10.93 22.12
CA MET A 83 10.27 11.60 22.76
C MET A 83 8.91 11.12 22.25
N MET A 84 8.82 10.71 20.98
CA MET A 84 7.59 10.22 20.36
C MET A 84 7.34 8.72 20.56
N GLY A 85 8.19 8.01 21.31
CA GLY A 85 8.04 6.57 21.54
C GLY A 85 8.94 5.68 20.69
N GLY A 86 9.96 6.26 20.06
CA GLY A 86 11.00 5.53 19.33
C GLY A 86 10.58 5.07 17.94
N VAL A 87 11.32 4.11 17.39
CA VAL A 87 11.10 3.58 16.03
C VAL A 87 9.72 2.97 15.82
N GLU A 88 9.02 2.60 16.89
CA GLU A 88 7.68 2.00 16.84
C GLU A 88 6.60 2.94 16.30
N VAL A 89 6.83 4.26 16.28
CA VAL A 89 5.89 5.22 15.70
C VAL A 89 6.17 5.56 14.24
N LEU A 90 7.26 5.03 13.68
CA LEU A 90 7.63 5.30 12.29
C LEU A 90 6.94 4.30 11.37
N PRO A 91 6.59 4.72 10.14
CA PRO A 91 6.14 3.78 9.12
C PRO A 91 7.23 2.73 8.86
N VAL A 92 6.80 1.50 8.60
CA VAL A 92 7.69 0.46 8.11
C VAL A 92 7.84 0.67 6.61
N VAL A 93 9.08 0.73 6.13
CA VAL A 93 9.37 0.89 4.70
C VAL A 93 10.32 -0.21 4.28
N GLY A 94 10.19 -0.64 3.02
CA GLY A 94 11.07 -1.67 2.50
C GLY A 94 10.98 -1.83 0.99
N ARG A 95 11.76 -2.80 0.49
CA ARG A 95 11.82 -3.14 -0.92
C ARG A 95 11.25 -4.52 -1.16
N LEU A 96 10.54 -4.67 -2.27
CA LEU A 96 10.05 -5.95 -2.76
C LEU A 96 11.18 -6.71 -3.49
N PRO A 97 11.08 -8.04 -3.61
CA PRO A 97 12.06 -8.86 -4.34
C PRO A 97 12.30 -8.42 -5.79
N ASP A 98 11.31 -7.85 -6.46
CA ASP A 98 11.39 -7.35 -7.83
C ASP A 98 11.94 -5.92 -7.94
N GLY A 99 12.44 -5.36 -6.82
CA GLY A 99 12.93 -3.99 -6.76
C GLY A 99 11.85 -2.94 -6.50
N GLY A 100 10.58 -3.36 -6.39
CA GLY A 100 9.48 -2.52 -5.95
C GLY A 100 9.68 -1.97 -4.53
N ARG A 101 8.77 -1.10 -4.09
CA ARG A 101 8.84 -0.44 -2.78
C ARG A 101 7.50 -0.56 -2.08
N TYR A 102 7.54 -0.62 -0.76
CA TYR A 102 6.35 -0.60 0.06
C TYR A 102 6.51 0.28 1.30
N VAL A 103 5.38 0.73 1.80
CA VAL A 103 5.20 1.37 3.09
C VAL A 103 4.05 0.69 3.83
N ILE A 104 4.20 0.48 5.13
CA ILE A 104 3.13 0.08 6.03
C ILE A 104 2.86 1.27 6.94
N GLN A 105 1.61 1.70 6.97
CA GLN A 105 1.17 2.78 7.83
C GLN A 105 1.18 2.33 9.28
N VAL A 106 1.62 3.21 10.16
CA VAL A 106 1.70 2.98 11.59
C VAL A 106 0.95 4.12 12.28
N PRO A 107 0.01 3.81 13.19
CA PRO A 107 -0.73 4.85 13.88
C PRO A 107 0.17 5.62 14.87
N PRO A 108 -0.23 6.83 15.27
CA PRO A 108 0.47 7.58 16.31
C PRO A 108 0.55 6.81 17.63
N GLN A 109 1.53 7.17 18.46
CA GLN A 109 1.73 6.54 19.78
C GLN A 109 0.44 6.47 20.61
N GLY A 110 0.17 5.30 21.19
CA GLY A 110 -0.97 5.09 22.07
C GLY A 110 -2.32 4.95 21.33
N GLN A 111 -2.30 4.93 20.00
CA GLN A 111 -3.47 4.66 19.17
C GLN A 111 -3.34 3.28 18.54
N SER A 112 -4.48 2.76 18.07
CA SER A 112 -4.53 1.62 17.18
C SER A 112 -5.41 1.97 15.99
N ASP A 113 -5.06 1.45 14.82
CA ASP A 113 -5.87 1.61 13.62
C ASP A 113 -5.81 0.32 12.78
N GLU A 114 -6.70 0.21 11.81
CA GLU A 114 -6.66 -0.87 10.82
C GLU A 114 -5.33 -0.87 10.06
N GLY A 115 -4.79 -2.07 9.80
CA GLY A 115 -3.52 -2.21 9.12
C GLY A 115 -3.62 -1.84 7.65
N VAL A 116 -2.74 -0.97 7.17
CA VAL A 116 -2.65 -0.59 5.76
C VAL A 116 -1.23 -0.73 5.24
N LEU A 117 -1.06 -1.53 4.19
CA LEU A 117 0.15 -1.62 3.38
C LEU A 117 -0.11 -1.03 1.99
N ILE A 118 0.81 -0.21 1.52
CA ILE A 118 0.81 0.37 0.17
C ILE A 118 2.14 0.01 -0.50
N ALA A 119 2.09 -0.54 -1.69
CA ALA A 119 3.25 -0.93 -2.47
C ALA A 119 3.14 -0.50 -3.93
N ILE A 120 4.30 -0.37 -4.57
CA ILE A 120 4.46 -0.29 -6.02
C ILE A 120 5.38 -1.44 -6.42
N ALA A 121 4.93 -2.26 -7.35
CA ALA A 121 5.70 -3.38 -7.90
C ALA A 121 6.93 -2.88 -8.68
N GLY A 122 7.88 -3.77 -8.93
CA GLY A 122 9.14 -3.43 -9.63
C GLY A 122 8.96 -2.88 -11.05
N ASP A 123 7.79 -3.09 -11.66
CA ASP A 123 7.45 -2.58 -12.99
C ASP A 123 6.99 -1.11 -13.00
N ASP A 124 6.84 -0.47 -11.83
CA ASP A 124 6.37 0.91 -11.63
C ASP A 124 5.00 1.23 -12.29
N ARG A 125 4.27 0.18 -12.68
CA ARG A 125 2.94 0.24 -13.29
C ARG A 125 1.86 -0.16 -12.30
N HIS A 126 2.13 -1.16 -11.48
CA HIS A 126 1.12 -1.71 -10.59
C HIS A 126 1.28 -1.21 -9.15
N GLY A 127 0.24 -0.56 -8.65
CA GLY A 127 0.06 -0.23 -7.25
C GLY A 127 -0.68 -1.35 -6.55
N ILE A 128 -0.28 -1.68 -5.32
CA ILE A 128 -0.95 -2.68 -4.49
C ILE A 128 -1.28 -2.03 -3.16
N THR A 129 -2.53 -2.13 -2.73
CA THR A 129 -2.96 -1.75 -1.37
C THR A 129 -3.52 -2.98 -0.67
N ILE A 130 -3.07 -3.23 0.55
CA ILE A 130 -3.67 -4.23 1.44
C ILE A 130 -4.24 -3.52 2.65
N HIS A 131 -5.52 -3.70 2.88
CA HIS A 131 -6.24 -3.17 4.03
C HIS A 131 -6.74 -4.31 4.89
N CYS A 132 -6.24 -4.42 6.12
CA CYS A 132 -6.59 -5.47 7.08
C CYS A 132 -7.37 -4.88 8.26
N SER A 133 -8.48 -5.50 8.63
CA SER A 133 -9.30 -5.11 9.80
C SER A 133 -8.59 -5.26 11.15
N GLN A 134 -7.44 -5.96 11.16
CA GLN A 134 -6.64 -6.15 12.36
C GLN A 134 -5.98 -4.84 12.77
N GLN A 135 -6.05 -4.57 14.07
CA GLN A 135 -5.48 -3.38 14.65
C GLN A 135 -3.95 -3.48 14.71
N VAL A 136 -3.29 -2.45 14.23
CA VAL A 136 -1.85 -2.20 14.35
C VAL A 136 -1.64 -1.19 15.48
N THR A 137 -0.62 -1.38 16.30
CA THR A 137 -0.29 -0.50 17.46
C THR A 137 1.10 0.13 17.37
N GLY A 138 1.88 -0.25 16.36
CA GLY A 138 3.28 0.15 16.19
C GLY A 138 3.95 -0.61 15.05
N ALA A 139 5.15 -0.17 14.66
CA ALA A 139 5.93 -0.71 13.55
C ALA A 139 6.10 -2.23 13.63
N SER A 140 6.45 -2.79 14.80
CA SER A 140 6.65 -4.23 14.98
C SER A 140 5.36 -5.03 14.75
N SER A 141 4.21 -4.53 15.24
CA SER A 141 2.91 -5.17 15.01
C SER A 141 2.48 -5.10 13.54
N ALA A 142 2.79 -3.99 12.88
CA ALA A 142 2.50 -3.77 11.46
C ALA A 142 3.34 -4.73 10.59
N GLU A 143 4.63 -4.82 10.88
CA GLU A 143 5.55 -5.74 10.20
C GLU A 143 5.11 -7.19 10.38
N ALA A 144 4.74 -7.60 11.60
CA ALA A 144 4.24 -8.95 11.85
C ALA A 144 2.95 -9.26 11.07
N LEU A 145 2.02 -8.31 10.99
CA LEU A 145 0.77 -8.48 10.25
C LEU A 145 1.01 -8.63 8.74
N PHE A 146 1.95 -7.87 8.18
CA PHE A 146 2.18 -7.81 6.74
C PHE A 146 3.33 -8.67 6.20
N ALA A 147 4.23 -9.16 7.07
CA ALA A 147 5.34 -10.03 6.69
C ALA A 147 4.95 -11.22 5.79
N PRO A 148 3.81 -11.91 6.01
CA PRO A 148 3.40 -13.01 5.14
C PRO A 148 3.04 -12.57 3.72
N TRP A 149 2.65 -11.31 3.52
CA TRP A 149 2.22 -10.80 2.21
C TRP A 149 3.38 -10.37 1.34
N ILE A 150 4.41 -9.73 1.93
CA ILE A 150 5.51 -9.06 1.22
C ILE A 150 6.17 -9.93 0.12
N PRO A 151 6.50 -11.22 0.36
CA PRO A 151 7.13 -12.06 -0.67
C PRO A 151 6.25 -12.29 -1.91
N HIS A 152 4.93 -12.14 -1.78
CA HIS A 152 3.95 -12.37 -2.84
C HIS A 152 3.55 -11.10 -3.60
N LEU A 153 4.03 -9.93 -3.17
CA LEU A 153 3.72 -8.65 -3.82
C LEU A 153 4.61 -8.34 -5.03
N ALA A 154 5.67 -9.12 -5.23
CA ALA A 154 6.48 -9.02 -6.42
C ALA A 154 5.69 -9.54 -7.63
N LEU A 155 5.26 -8.62 -8.51
CA LEU A 155 4.53 -8.95 -9.73
C LEU A 155 5.48 -9.20 -10.91
N GLY A 156 6.76 -8.86 -10.74
CA GLY A 156 7.82 -9.01 -11.74
C GLY A 156 9.05 -9.75 -11.24
N ALA A 157 8.93 -11.06 -10.98
CA ALA A 157 10.08 -11.97 -10.88
C ALA A 157 9.82 -13.30 -11.63
N SER A 158 9.14 -13.23 -12.77
CA SER A 158 8.96 -14.38 -13.67
C SER A 158 9.62 -14.11 -15.02
N ARG A 159 10.91 -14.47 -15.05
CA ARG A 159 11.88 -14.60 -16.17
C ARG A 159 12.78 -13.40 -16.44
#